data_AF-A0A7K7L5X6-F1
#
_entry.id   AF-A0A7K7L5X6-F1
#
_cell.length_a   1.000
_cell.length_b   1.000
_cell.length_c   1.000
_cell.angle_alpha   90.00
_cell.angle_beta   90.00
_cell.angle_gamma   90.00
#
_symmetry.space_group_name_H-M   'P 1'
#
loop_
_entity.id
_entity.type
_entity.pdbx_description
1 polymer ?
#
loop_
_entity_poly.entity_id
_entity_poly.type
_entity_poly.pdbx_seq_one_letter_code
_entity_poly.pdbx_strand_id
1 'polypeptide(L)'
;QNALKESEAEEELMPVALARQVEGLKQQLVSSHMEKLLGPAAAIDFTDLEGTLAKRLLQQLEEVKCKKAVSGERPGKAPAPTGDMLTFELYWRPEQDQFSQAVSIAELEKRLAQLEVMVRYEPDSQ
;
A
#
# COMPACT_ATOMS: atom_id res chain seq x y z
N GLN A 1 5.21 1.08 46.04
CA GLN A 1 4.89 1.23 44.60
C GLN A 1 4.93 -0.08 43.80
N ASN A 2 5.21 -1.26 44.39
CA ASN A 2 5.26 -2.53 43.63
C ASN A 2 3.90 -3.21 43.41
N ALA A 3 2.87 -2.91 44.21
CA ALA A 3 1.55 -3.54 44.09
C ALA A 3 0.77 -3.20 42.81
N LEU A 4 1.13 -2.11 42.10
CA LEU A 4 0.49 -1.72 40.84
C LEU A 4 1.06 -2.47 39.63
N LYS A 5 2.31 -2.94 39.70
CA LYS A 5 2.95 -3.72 38.61
C LYS A 5 2.65 -5.21 38.67
N GLU A 6 2.44 -5.75 39.87
CA GLU A 6 2.04 -7.16 40.04
C GLU A 6 0.59 -7.40 39.58
N SER A 7 -0.29 -6.39 39.72
CA SER A 7 -1.69 -6.48 39.27
C SER A 7 -1.85 -6.52 37.74
N GLU A 8 -0.97 -5.85 36.99
CA GLU A 8 -0.97 -5.86 35.51
C GLU A 8 -0.46 -7.21 34.97
N ALA A 9 0.50 -7.83 35.67
CA ALA A 9 1.02 -9.16 35.35
C ALA A 9 0.05 -10.30 35.76
N GLU A 10 -0.72 -10.14 36.84
CA GLU A 10 -1.79 -11.09 37.20
C GLU A 10 -2.98 -11.00 36.23
N GLU A 11 -3.26 -9.82 35.68
CA GLU A 11 -4.30 -9.63 34.66
C GLU A 11 -3.92 -10.29 33.32
N GLU A 12 -2.63 -10.33 32.96
CA GLU A 12 -2.11 -11.12 31.83
C GLU A 12 -2.24 -12.64 32.03
N LEU A 13 -2.23 -13.10 33.29
CA LEU A 13 -2.41 -14.51 33.66
C LEU A 13 -3.89 -14.91 33.78
N MET A 14 -4.83 -13.96 33.64
CA MET A 14 -6.24 -14.27 33.57
C MET A 14 -6.50 -15.15 32.34
N PRO A 15 -7.21 -16.29 32.49
CA PRO A 15 -7.48 -17.21 31.37
C PRO A 15 -8.12 -16.54 30.16
N VAL A 16 -8.91 -15.46 30.38
CA VAL A 16 -9.55 -14.68 29.31
C VAL A 16 -8.55 -13.79 28.56
N ALA A 17 -7.56 -13.24 29.26
CA ALA A 17 -6.51 -12.42 28.64
C ALA A 17 -5.59 -13.29 27.80
N LEU A 18 -5.20 -14.46 28.32
CA LEU A 18 -4.42 -15.45 27.59
C LEU A 18 -5.17 -15.98 26.35
N ALA A 19 -6.47 -16.27 26.47
CA ALA A 19 -7.30 -16.68 25.33
C ALA A 19 -7.32 -15.61 24.22
N ARG A 20 -7.41 -14.33 24.59
CA ARG A 20 -7.37 -13.20 23.65
C ARG A 20 -6.00 -13.07 22.97
N GLN A 21 -4.91 -13.27 23.70
CA GLN A 21 -3.56 -13.30 23.12
C GLN A 21 -3.40 -14.45 22.13
N VAL A 22 -3.85 -15.65 22.50
CA VAL A 22 -3.82 -16.83 21.61
C VAL A 22 -4.67 -16.61 20.37
N GLU A 23 -5.84 -15.98 20.50
CA GLU A 23 -6.67 -15.62 19.35
C GLU A 23 -5.99 -14.61 18.43
N GLY A 24 -5.34 -13.59 18.99
CA GLY A 24 -4.53 -12.63 18.23
C GLY A 24 -3.38 -13.30 17.48
N LEU A 25 -2.62 -14.18 18.15
CA LEU A 25 -1.53 -14.94 17.55
C LEU A 25 -2.03 -15.89 16.46
N LYS A 26 -3.16 -16.55 16.68
CA LYS A 26 -3.82 -17.39 15.66
C LYS A 26 -4.15 -16.56 14.42
N GLN A 27 -4.71 -15.38 14.60
CA GLN A 27 -5.06 -14.50 13.49
C GLN A 27 -3.82 -14.08 12.70
N GLN A 28 -2.73 -13.72 13.38
CA GLN A 28 -1.45 -13.38 12.73
C GLN A 28 -0.87 -14.57 11.96
N LEU A 29 -0.92 -15.78 12.53
CA LEU A 29 -0.45 -16.98 11.85
C LEU A 29 -1.27 -17.28 10.59
N VAL A 30 -2.60 -17.16 10.67
CA VAL A 30 -3.50 -17.35 9.53
C VAL A 30 -3.20 -16.31 8.45
N SER A 31 -3.06 -15.04 8.81
CA SER A 31 -2.71 -13.98 7.86
C SER A 31 -1.37 -14.26 7.16
N SER A 32 -0.32 -14.64 7.91
CA SER A 32 0.98 -14.98 7.33
C SER A 32 0.92 -16.21 6.41
N HIS A 33 0.09 -17.21 6.76
CA HIS A 33 -0.12 -18.37 5.91
C HIS A 33 -0.87 -17.99 4.62
N MET A 34 -1.87 -17.12 4.71
CA MET A 34 -2.59 -16.60 3.55
C MET A 34 -1.66 -15.82 2.61
N GLU A 35 -0.78 -14.96 3.12
CA GLU A 35 0.23 -14.27 2.30
C GLU A 35 1.15 -15.24 1.53
N LYS A 36 1.53 -16.36 2.16
CA LYS A 36 2.35 -17.40 1.52
C LYS A 36 1.59 -18.17 0.42
N LEU A 37 0.31 -18.45 0.63
CA LEU A 37 -0.52 -19.18 -0.33
C LEU A 37 -0.91 -18.31 -1.53
N LEU A 38 -1.29 -17.06 -1.26
CA LEU A 38 -1.74 -16.11 -2.28
C LEU A 38 -0.56 -15.47 -3.03
N GLY A 39 0.61 -15.41 -2.39
CA GLY A 39 1.81 -14.77 -2.91
C GLY A 39 1.86 -13.28 -2.58
N PRO A 40 3.08 -12.69 -2.54
CA PRO A 40 3.31 -11.33 -2.05
C PRO A 40 2.69 -10.21 -2.89
N ALA A 41 2.18 -10.51 -4.09
CA ALA A 41 1.56 -9.55 -5.00
C ALA A 41 0.03 -9.69 -5.10
N ALA A 42 -0.59 -10.62 -4.37
CA ALA A 42 -2.03 -10.83 -4.42
C ALA A 42 -2.75 -9.77 -3.58
N ALA A 43 -3.32 -8.76 -4.25
CA ALA A 43 -4.23 -7.82 -3.65
C ALA A 43 -5.65 -8.42 -3.61
N ILE A 44 -6.17 -8.69 -2.40
CA ILE A 44 -7.58 -9.06 -2.21
C ILE A 44 -8.36 -7.81 -1.86
N ASP A 45 -9.23 -7.38 -2.77
CA ASP A 45 -10.24 -6.37 -2.48
C ASP A 45 -11.53 -7.06 -2.01
N PHE A 46 -11.79 -7.00 -0.71
CA PHE A 46 -13.01 -7.57 -0.12
C PHE A 46 -14.29 -6.80 -0.52
N THR A 47 -14.14 -5.59 -1.06
CA THR A 47 -15.28 -4.78 -1.53
C THR A 47 -15.62 -5.04 -2.98
N ASP A 48 -14.67 -5.56 -3.78
CA ASP A 48 -14.87 -5.89 -5.19
C ASP A 48 -14.04 -7.12 -5.61
N LEU A 49 -14.49 -8.31 -5.21
CA LEU A 49 -13.81 -9.59 -5.46
C LEU A 49 -13.66 -9.93 -6.96
N GLU A 50 -14.57 -9.46 -7.82
CA GLU A 50 -14.56 -9.74 -9.27
C GLU A 50 -14.09 -8.56 -10.13
N GLY A 51 -13.74 -7.43 -9.50
CA GLY A 51 -13.43 -6.19 -10.22
C GLY A 51 -14.63 -5.62 -10.99
N THR A 52 -15.86 -5.92 -10.57
CA THR A 52 -17.09 -5.51 -11.25
C THR A 52 -17.28 -3.99 -11.18
N LEU A 53 -16.91 -3.36 -10.08
CA LEU A 53 -16.96 -1.90 -9.91
C LEU A 53 -15.98 -1.23 -10.89
N ALA A 54 -14.74 -1.74 -10.95
CA ALA A 54 -13.73 -1.25 -11.87
C ALA A 54 -14.18 -1.38 -13.34
N LYS A 55 -14.73 -2.54 -13.73
CA LYS A 55 -15.27 -2.77 -15.08
C LYS A 55 -16.41 -1.80 -15.42
N ARG A 56 -17.35 -1.60 -14.49
CA ARG A 56 -18.48 -0.67 -14.67
C ARG A 56 -17.99 0.76 -14.84
N LEU A 57 -17.04 1.20 -14.01
CA LEU A 57 -16.48 2.54 -14.10
C LEU A 57 -15.78 2.74 -15.44
N LEU A 58 -14.96 1.79 -15.90
CA LEU A 58 -14.32 1.84 -17.21
C LEU A 58 -15.35 1.97 -18.33
N GLN A 59 -16.41 1.15 -18.31
CA GLN A 59 -17.47 1.21 -19.30
C GLN A 59 -18.19 2.57 -19.29
N GLN A 60 -18.51 3.12 -18.12
CA GLN A 60 -19.15 4.43 -18.00
C GLN A 60 -18.25 5.55 -18.55
N LEU A 61 -16.94 5.47 -18.33
CA LEU A 61 -15.96 6.41 -18.89
C LEU A 61 -15.89 6.32 -20.42
N GLU A 62 -15.93 5.10 -20.97
CA GLU A 62 -15.97 4.88 -22.42
C GLU A 62 -17.24 5.44 -23.06
N GLU A 63 -18.40 5.25 -22.43
CA GLU A 63 -19.68 5.78 -22.92
C GLU A 63 -19.68 7.30 -22.97
N VAL A 64 -19.13 7.99 -21.96
CA VAL A 64 -19.05 9.45 -21.97
C VAL A 64 -18.00 9.95 -22.97
N LYS A 65 -16.88 9.24 -23.13
CA LYS A 65 -15.87 9.54 -24.16
C LYS A 65 -16.46 9.44 -25.57
N CYS A 66 -17.25 8.42 -25.86
CA CYS A 66 -17.92 8.23 -27.15
C CYS A 66 -18.97 9.31 -27.44
N LYS A 67 -19.77 9.71 -26.44
CA LYS A 67 -20.76 10.79 -26.58
C LYS A 67 -20.10 12.15 -26.88
N LYS A 68 -18.92 12.41 -26.32
CA LYS A 68 -18.15 13.64 -26.56
C LYS A 68 -17.46 13.68 -27.93
N ALA A 69 -17.09 12.54 -28.52
CA ALA A 69 -16.43 12.48 -29.83
C ALA A 69 -17.36 12.76 -31.02
N VAL A 70 -18.68 12.60 -30.85
CA VAL A 70 -19.69 12.89 -31.89
C VAL A 70 -20.09 14.38 -31.90
N SER A 71 -19.91 15.09 -30.78
CA SER A 71 -20.12 16.53 -30.66
C SER A 71 -18.78 17.26 -30.87
N GLY A 72 -18.43 17.48 -32.13
CA GLY A 72 -17.30 18.34 -32.47
C GLY A 72 -17.64 19.79 -32.12
N GLU A 73 -17.04 20.36 -31.07
CA GLU A 73 -17.11 21.80 -30.83
C GLU A 73 -15.79 22.40 -30.33
N ARG A 74 -15.45 23.53 -30.94
CA ARG A 74 -14.22 24.35 -30.83
C ARG A 74 -13.97 24.90 -29.41
N PRO A 75 -12.72 25.27 -29.07
CA PRO A 75 -12.40 25.84 -27.76
C PRO A 75 -12.82 27.31 -27.73
N GLY A 76 -13.77 27.67 -26.85
CA GLY A 76 -14.05 29.08 -26.58
C GLY A 76 -15.41 29.42 -26.02
N LYS A 77 -15.78 28.90 -24.84
CA LYS A 77 -16.49 29.64 -23.77
C LYS A 77 -16.75 28.74 -22.58
N ALA A 78 -16.62 29.29 -21.38
CA ALA A 78 -16.91 28.62 -20.12
C ALA A 78 -18.34 28.03 -20.13
N PRO A 79 -18.56 26.74 -19.80
CA PRO A 79 -19.89 26.18 -19.75
C PRO A 79 -20.48 26.25 -18.33
N ALA A 80 -21.77 26.61 -18.28
CA ALA A 80 -22.68 26.36 -17.16
C ALA A 80 -22.82 24.84 -16.92
N PRO A 81 -23.27 24.37 -15.73
CA PRO A 81 -23.22 22.96 -15.36
C PRO A 81 -24.28 22.17 -16.14
N THR A 82 -23.94 21.71 -17.33
CA THR A 82 -24.63 20.64 -18.03
C THR A 82 -24.32 19.31 -17.36
N GLY A 83 -25.37 18.50 -17.15
CA GLY A 83 -25.40 17.33 -16.25
C GLY A 83 -24.45 16.16 -16.53
N ASP A 84 -23.48 16.29 -17.43
CA ASP A 84 -22.44 15.31 -17.72
C ASP A 84 -21.04 15.90 -17.47
N MET A 85 -20.79 16.42 -16.27
CA MET A 85 -19.46 16.90 -15.87
C MET A 85 -18.71 15.81 -15.09
N LEU A 86 -17.74 15.17 -15.74
CA LEU A 86 -16.79 14.26 -15.09
C LEU A 86 -15.71 15.06 -14.35
N THR A 87 -15.61 14.83 -13.05
CA THR A 87 -14.57 15.43 -12.21
C THR A 87 -13.70 14.31 -11.65
N PHE A 88 -12.40 14.36 -11.92
CA PHE A 88 -11.41 13.46 -11.34
C PHE A 88 -10.60 14.26 -10.31
N GLU A 89 -10.66 13.86 -9.05
CA GLU A 89 -9.87 14.47 -7.99
C GLU A 89 -8.75 13.52 -7.59
N LEU A 90 -7.51 13.96 -7.77
CA LEU A 90 -6.32 13.22 -7.36
C LEU A 90 -5.61 14.01 -6.27
N TYR A 91 -5.62 13.48 -5.05
CA TYR A 91 -4.83 14.00 -3.94
C TYR A 91 -3.59 13.12 -3.79
N TRP A 92 -2.44 13.59 -4.27
CA TRP A 92 -1.19 12.83 -4.23
C TRP A 92 0.01 13.74 -3.98
N ARG A 93 1.00 13.27 -3.20
CA ARG A 93 2.28 13.96 -2.94
C ARG A 93 3.44 13.15 -3.51
N PRO A 94 3.67 13.21 -4.83
CA PRO A 94 4.65 12.36 -5.51
C PRO A 94 6.08 12.60 -5.03
N GLU A 95 6.40 13.81 -4.59
CA GLU A 95 7.75 14.21 -4.20
C GLU A 95 8.19 13.55 -2.88
N GLN A 96 7.27 13.40 -1.92
CA GLN A 96 7.57 12.83 -0.60
C GLN A 96 7.88 11.33 -0.68
N ASP A 97 7.11 10.59 -1.47
CA ASP A 97 7.31 9.15 -1.64
C ASP A 97 8.56 8.84 -2.47
N GLN A 98 8.80 9.61 -3.53
CA GLN A 98 10.03 9.52 -4.31
C GLN A 98 11.27 9.85 -3.46
N PHE A 99 11.20 10.87 -2.62
CA PHE A 99 12.29 11.22 -1.73
C PHE A 99 12.56 10.11 -0.70
N SER A 100 11.51 9.56 -0.09
CA SER A 100 11.64 8.46 0.88
C SER A 100 12.27 7.21 0.25
N GLN A 101 11.87 6.87 -0.98
CA GLN A 101 12.47 5.78 -1.74
C GLN A 101 13.93 6.07 -2.10
N ALA A 102 14.23 7.27 -2.59
CA ALA A 102 15.60 7.66 -2.97
C ALA A 102 16.55 7.66 -1.78
N VAL A 103 16.11 8.11 -0.60
CA VAL A 103 16.89 8.06 0.65
C VAL A 103 17.21 6.61 1.04
N SER A 104 16.23 5.71 0.98
CA SER A 104 16.42 4.29 1.27
C SER A 104 17.43 3.64 0.30
N ILE A 105 17.31 3.93 -0.99
CA ILE A 105 18.24 3.42 -2.01
C ILE A 105 19.65 3.97 -1.77
N ALA A 106 19.80 5.28 -1.53
CA ALA A 106 21.11 5.89 -1.27
C ALA A 106 21.79 5.34 0.00
N GLU A 107 21.00 5.02 1.04
CA GLU A 107 21.54 4.36 2.24
C GLU A 107 22.07 2.95 1.92
N LEU A 108 21.31 2.17 1.13
CA LEU A 108 21.73 0.84 0.70
C LEU A 108 22.99 0.90 -0.17
N GLU A 109 23.05 1.84 -1.12
CA GLU A 109 24.25 2.07 -1.95
C GLU A 109 25.48 2.40 -1.10
N LYS A 110 25.32 3.27 -0.09
CA LYS A 110 26.39 3.59 0.84
C LYS A 110 26.88 2.36 1.62
N ARG A 111 25.96 1.54 2.15
CA ARG A 111 26.31 0.31 2.86
C ARG A 111 26.99 -0.70 1.94
N LEU A 112 26.53 -0.82 0.70
CA LEU A 112 27.11 -1.69 -0.32
C LEU A 112 28.54 -1.26 -0.67
N ALA A 113 28.79 0.04 -0.88
CA ALA A 113 30.12 0.56 -1.14
C ALA A 113 31.09 0.31 0.03
N GLN A 114 30.62 0.47 1.27
CA GLN A 114 31.41 0.14 2.46
C GLN A 114 31.75 -1.34 2.53
N LEU A 115 30.78 -2.21 2.24
CA LEU A 115 31.00 -3.66 2.18
C LEU A 115 31.97 -4.04 1.07
N GLU A 116 31.88 -3.43 -0.11
CA GLU A 116 32.79 -3.69 -1.22
C GLU A 116 34.24 -3.38 -0.84
N VAL A 117 34.49 -2.25 -0.16
CA VAL A 117 35.83 -1.88 0.30
C VAL A 117 36.37 -2.87 1.33
N MET A 118 35.53 -3.35 2.26
CA MET A 118 35.96 -4.31 3.29
C MET A 118 36.17 -5.73 2.75
N VAL A 119 35.41 -6.12 1.72
CA VAL A 119 35.44 -7.47 1.15
C VAL A 119 36.42 -7.59 -0.01
N ARG A 120 36.86 -6.48 -0.62
CA ARG A 120 37.91 -6.51 -1.65
C ARG A 120 39.15 -7.19 -1.08
N TYR A 121 39.44 -8.35 -1.65
CA TYR A 121 40.76 -8.97 -1.60
C TYR A 121 41.66 -8.11 -2.50
N GLU A 122 42.70 -7.50 -1.94
CA GLU A 122 43.80 -6.97 -2.75
C GLU A 122 44.29 -8.13 -3.64
N PRO A 123 44.32 -8.00 -4.97
CA PRO A 123 45.05 -8.96 -5.77
C PRO A 123 46.51 -8.87 -5.30
N ASP A 124 47.06 -9.98 -4.78
CA ASP A 124 48.47 -10.10 -4.42
C ASP A 124 49.31 -9.40 -5.48
N SER A 125 49.88 -8.26 -5.11
CA SER A 125 50.89 -7.60 -5.93
C SER A 125 52.10 -8.51 -5.91
N GLN A 126 52.41 -9.08 -7.08
CA GLN A 126 53.57 -9.94 -7.35
C GLN A 126 54.87 -9.45 -6.72
#